data_AF-A0A382CF75-F1
#
_entry.id   AF-A0A382CF75-F1
#
_cell.length_a   1.000
_cell.length_b   1.000
_cell.length_c   1.000
_cell.angle_alpha   90.00
_cell.angle_beta   90.00
_cell.angle_gamma   90.00
#
_symmetry.space_group_name_H-M   'P 1'
#
loop_
_entity.id
_entity.type
_entity.pdbx_description
1 polymer ?
#
loop_
_entity_poly.entity_id
_entity_poly.type
_entity_poly.pdbx_seq_one_letter_code
_entity_poly.pdbx_strand_id
1 'polypeptide(L)'
;DYVVCDEAQFYTAAQVGQLARIVDELGADVFAFGLLTTFQGELFEGTKRLLEMADESAEIQVEARCWCGERATHNARLVDGDQVYDGELFLVDDPDDHQVTYELRCRRHWLAGDSGGVARVTAHASAIEG
;
A
#
# COMPACT_ATOMS: atom_id res chain seq x y z
N ASP A 1 26.49 -4.92 11.34
CA ASP A 1 25.86 -5.54 10.15
C ASP A 1 24.48 -4.95 9.96
N TYR A 2 23.82 -5.23 8.83
CA TYR A 2 22.47 -4.72 8.59
C TYR A 2 21.58 -5.70 7.81
N VAL A 3 20.27 -5.56 7.99
CA VAL A 3 19.22 -6.28 7.26
C VAL A 3 18.24 -5.26 6.69
N VAL A 4 17.85 -5.45 5.43
CA VAL A 4 16.81 -4.65 4.78
C VAL A 4 15.62 -5.57 4.48
N CYS A 5 14.45 -5.19 4.98
CA CYS A 5 13.18 -5.87 4.77
C CYS A 5 12.31 -5.02 3.85
N ASP A 6 11.86 -5.60 2.75
CA ASP A 6 10.89 -4.98 1.83
C ASP A 6 9.52 -5.63 1.99
N GLU A 7 8.47 -4.90 1.63
CA GLU A 7 7.08 -5.32 1.79
C GLU A 7 6.74 -5.80 3.22
N ALA A 8 7.35 -5.15 4.21
CA ALA A 8 7.33 -5.56 5.60
C ALA A 8 5.93 -5.54 6.24
N GLN A 9 4.95 -4.89 5.59
CA GLN A 9 3.55 -4.95 5.99
C GLN A 9 2.98 -6.38 5.99
N PHE A 10 3.58 -7.30 5.21
CA PHE A 10 3.16 -8.70 5.13
C PHE A 10 3.77 -9.59 6.21
N TYR A 11 4.63 -9.05 7.08
CA TYR A 11 5.22 -9.83 8.15
C TYR A 11 4.18 -10.11 9.23
N THR A 12 4.25 -11.31 9.80
CA THR A 12 3.51 -11.65 11.01
C THR A 12 4.10 -10.92 12.21
N ALA A 13 3.30 -10.74 13.27
CA ALA A 13 3.79 -10.13 14.50
C ALA A 13 5.00 -10.87 15.11
N ALA A 14 5.06 -12.19 14.92
CA ALA A 14 6.18 -13.03 15.35
C ALA A 14 7.47 -12.74 14.57
N GLN A 15 7.38 -12.57 13.25
CA GLN A 15 8.53 -12.20 12.40
C GLN A 15 9.06 -10.81 12.78
N VAL A 16 8.18 -9.84 13.05
CA VAL A 16 8.61 -8.52 13.54
C VAL A 16 9.32 -8.62 14.89
N GLY A 17 8.82 -9.47 15.80
CA GLY A 17 9.51 -9.75 17.06
C GLY A 17 10.91 -10.37 16.87
N GLN A 18 11.10 -11.19 15.83
CA GLN A 18 12.42 -11.71 15.48
C GLN A 18 13.35 -10.62 14.96
N LEU A 19 12.84 -9.63 14.21
CA LEU A 19 13.63 -8.47 13.78
C LEU A 19 14.16 -7.67 14.96
N ALA A 20 13.34 -7.41 15.97
CA ALA A 20 13.79 -6.71 17.18
C ALA A 20 14.93 -7.48 17.87
N ARG A 21 14.82 -8.81 17.94
CA ARG A 21 15.90 -9.65 18.51
C ARG A 21 17.19 -9.61 17.68
N ILE A 22 17.11 -9.39 16.37
CA ILE A 22 18.32 -9.20 15.53
C ILE A 22 19.05 -7.93 15.96
N VAL A 23 18.32 -6.84 16.21
CA VAL A 23 18.91 -5.59 16.73
C VAL A 23 19.53 -5.83 18.11
N ASP A 24 18.75 -6.36 19.05
CA ASP A 24 19.16 -6.47 20.46
C ASP A 24 20.24 -7.54 20.70
N GLU A 25 20.11 -8.71 20.09
CA GLU A 25 20.96 -9.88 20.39
C GLU A 25 22.17 -9.97 19.45
N LEU A 26 22.04 -9.50 18.21
CA LEU A 26 23.10 -9.60 17.20
C LEU A 26 23.77 -8.25 16.91
N GLY A 27 23.22 -7.13 17.39
CA GLY A 27 23.78 -5.80 17.18
C GLY A 27 23.79 -5.38 15.70
N ALA A 28 22.82 -5.87 14.93
CA ALA A 28 22.69 -5.54 13.50
C ALA A 28 21.48 -4.63 13.27
N ASP A 29 21.66 -3.59 12.46
CA ASP A 29 20.60 -2.63 12.15
C ASP A 29 19.54 -3.27 11.25
N VAL A 30 18.27 -2.98 11.52
CA VAL A 30 17.15 -3.47 10.70
C VAL A 30 16.39 -2.29 10.10
N PHE A 31 16.34 -2.24 8.78
CA PHE A 31 15.52 -1.29 8.03
C PHE A 31 14.32 -2.02 7.42
N ALA A 32 13.11 -1.57 7.73
CA ALA A 32 11.88 -2.17 7.21
C ALA A 32 11.10 -1.13 6.38
N PHE A 33 10.78 -1.49 5.14
CA PHE A 33 9.99 -0.70 4.20
C PHE A 33 8.68 -1.40 3.92
N GLY A 34 7.59 -0.63 3.86
CA GLY A 34 6.28 -1.19 3.60
C GLY A 34 5.16 -0.16 3.64
N LEU A 35 3.97 -0.63 3.28
CA LEU A 35 2.75 0.18 3.31
C LEU A 35 2.25 0.36 4.74
N LEU A 36 1.78 1.57 5.05
CA LEU A 36 1.23 1.89 6.37
C LEU A 36 -0.15 1.24 6.56
N THR A 37 -1.04 1.43 5.60
CA THR A 37 -2.45 1.03 5.67
C THR A 37 -2.88 0.24 4.44
N THR A 38 -3.82 -0.66 4.65
CA THR A 38 -4.54 -1.38 3.60
C THR A 38 -5.42 -0.40 2.81
N PHE A 39 -5.99 -0.87 1.70
CA PHE A 39 -6.98 -0.08 0.95
C PHE A 39 -8.25 0.23 1.76
N GLN A 40 -8.48 -0.52 2.85
CA GLN A 40 -9.59 -0.36 3.78
C GLN A 40 -9.35 0.76 4.79
N GLY A 41 -8.17 1.38 4.78
CA GLY A 41 -7.80 2.48 5.68
C GLY A 41 -7.30 2.03 7.06
N GLU A 42 -7.17 0.72 7.27
CA GLU A 42 -6.67 0.13 8.52
C GLU A 42 -5.18 -0.18 8.41
N LEU A 43 -4.45 -0.17 9.53
CA LEU A 43 -3.06 -0.60 9.55
C LEU A 43 -2.96 -2.07 9.13
N PHE A 44 -1.94 -2.40 8.32
CA PHE A 44 -1.54 -3.80 8.17
C PHE A 44 -1.08 -4.35 9.53
N GLU A 45 -1.32 -5.64 9.78
CA GLU A 45 -0.92 -6.28 11.05
C GLU A 45 0.60 -6.21 11.26
N GLY A 46 1.39 -6.52 10.22
CA GLY A 46 2.84 -6.42 10.26
C GLY A 46 3.32 -5.00 10.54
N THR A 47 2.77 -4.03 9.83
CA THR A 47 3.07 -2.60 10.04
C THR A 47 2.69 -2.13 11.44
N LYS A 48 1.52 -2.52 11.96
CA LYS A 48 1.13 -2.21 13.33
C LYS A 48 2.17 -2.71 14.32
N ARG A 49 2.63 -3.95 14.15
CA ARG A 49 3.66 -4.52 15.03
C ARG A 49 5.02 -3.83 14.84
N LEU A 50 5.37 -3.42 13.62
CA LEU A 50 6.59 -2.65 13.36
C LEU A 50 6.56 -1.32 14.10
N LEU A 51 5.45 -0.58 14.05
CA LEU A 51 5.30 0.68 14.78
C LEU A 51 5.37 0.52 16.30
N GLU A 52 4.92 -0.61 16.84
CA GLU A 52 5.02 -0.92 18.27
C GLU A 52 6.46 -1.21 18.71
N MET A 53 7.31 -1.71 17.80
CA MET A 53 8.63 -2.24 18.12
C MET A 53 9.80 -1.38 17.64
N ALA A 54 9.61 -0.57 16.60
CA ALA A 54 10.68 0.19 15.99
C ALA A 54 11.15 1.33 16.89
N ASP A 55 12.47 1.50 16.99
CA ASP A 55 13.07 2.66 17.67
C ASP A 55 12.72 3.98 16.96
N GLU A 56 12.66 3.93 15.62
CA GLU A 56 12.34 5.07 14.77
C GLU A 56 11.35 4.66 13.67
N SER A 57 10.42 5.56 13.35
CA SER A 57 9.55 5.44 12.17
C SER A 57 9.48 6.77 11.44
N ALA A 58 9.54 6.72 10.12
CA ALA A 58 9.50 7.90 9.27
C ALA A 58 8.71 7.59 7.99
N GLU A 59 7.97 8.58 7.50
CA GLU A 59 7.32 8.49 6.21
C GLU A 59 8.31 8.83 5.09
N ILE A 60 8.22 8.12 3.97
CA ILE A 60 9.09 8.35 2.81
C ILE A 60 8.85 9.77 2.28
N GLN A 61 9.94 10.49 2.00
CA GLN A 61 9.94 11.92 1.63
C GLN A 61 9.36 12.23 0.24
N VAL A 62 8.86 11.22 -0.47
CA VAL A 62 8.20 11.40 -1.76
C VAL A 62 6.71 11.62 -1.53
N GLU A 63 6.28 12.88 -1.59
CA GLU A 63 4.87 13.24 -1.42
C GLU A 63 4.06 12.86 -2.67
N ALA A 64 3.45 11.69 -2.63
CA ALA A 64 2.38 11.36 -3.56
C ALA A 64 1.24 12.38 -3.44
N ARG A 65 0.61 12.71 -4.57
CA ARG A 65 -0.51 13.67 -4.63
C ARG A 65 -1.79 12.96 -5.03
N CYS A 66 -2.87 13.33 -4.35
CA CYS A 66 -4.21 13.04 -4.81
C CYS A 66 -4.49 13.87 -6.07
N TRP A 67 -5.46 13.45 -6.88
CA TRP A 67 -5.93 14.21 -8.04
C TRP A 67 -6.32 15.66 -7.72
N CYS A 68 -6.66 15.96 -6.46
CA CYS A 68 -6.98 17.31 -6.02
C CYS A 68 -5.77 18.17 -5.63
N GLY A 69 -4.55 17.66 -5.83
CA GLY A 69 -3.29 18.34 -5.52
C GLY A 69 -2.83 18.20 -4.07
N GLU A 70 -3.72 17.87 -3.14
CA GLU A 70 -3.40 17.59 -1.74
C GLU A 70 -2.55 16.32 -1.60
N ARG A 71 -1.80 16.26 -0.50
CA ARG A 71 -0.99 15.08 -0.15
C ARG A 71 -1.88 13.82 -0.07
N ALA A 72 -1.48 12.79 -0.80
CA ALA A 72 -2.11 11.48 -0.71
C ALA A 72 -1.55 10.72 0.50
N THR A 73 -2.45 10.09 1.26
CA THR A 73 -2.11 9.34 2.47
C THR A 73 -2.81 7.99 2.54
N HIS A 74 -3.65 7.67 1.56
CA HIS A 74 -4.45 6.45 1.52
C HIS A 74 -4.30 5.77 0.16
N ASN A 75 -4.29 4.44 0.21
CA ASN A 75 -4.43 3.59 -0.96
C ASN A 75 -5.93 3.36 -1.20
N ALA A 76 -6.41 3.68 -2.39
CA ALA A 76 -7.78 3.38 -2.83
C ALA A 76 -7.72 2.19 -3.77
N ARG A 77 -8.49 1.14 -3.47
CA ARG A 77 -8.72 0.05 -4.42
C ARG A 77 -9.97 0.36 -5.23
N LEU A 78 -9.85 0.25 -6.55
CA LEU A 78 -10.95 0.45 -7.48
C LEU A 78 -11.25 -0.86 -8.17
N VAL A 79 -12.52 -1.24 -8.23
CA VAL A 79 -13.03 -2.36 -9.02
C VAL A 79 -13.90 -1.76 -10.11
N ASP A 80 -13.51 -1.98 -11.37
CA ASP A 80 -14.14 -1.35 -12.53
C ASP A 80 -14.25 0.18 -12.42
N GLY A 81 -13.27 0.81 -11.75
CA GLY A 81 -13.19 2.26 -11.55
C GLY A 81 -13.96 2.81 -10.36
N ASP A 82 -14.70 1.97 -9.62
CA ASP A 82 -15.41 2.36 -8.41
C ASP A 82 -14.62 1.93 -7.17
N GLN A 83 -14.45 2.85 -6.21
CA GLN A 83 -13.68 2.57 -5.01
C GLN A 83 -14.42 1.57 -4.10
N VAL A 84 -13.69 0.56 -3.63
CA VAL A 84 -14.18 -0.43 -2.65
C VAL A 84 -13.45 -0.28 -1.32
N TYR A 85 -14.12 -0.62 -0.23
CA TYR A 85 -13.62 -0.51 1.15
C TYR A 85 -13.54 -1.85 1.88
N ASP A 86 -14.03 -2.92 1.25
CA ASP A 86 -14.04 -4.26 1.78
C ASP A 86 -13.54 -5.28 0.73
N GLY A 87 -13.55 -6.55 1.12
CA GLY A 87 -13.01 -7.66 0.35
C GLY A 87 -11.65 -8.12 0.83
N GLU A 88 -11.12 -9.17 0.19
CA GLU A 88 -9.84 -9.77 0.59
C GLU A 88 -8.68 -8.81 0.37
N LEU A 89 -7.70 -8.85 1.29
CA LEU A 89 -6.50 -8.01 1.21
C LEU A 89 -5.57 -8.45 0.07
N PHE A 90 -5.58 -9.74 -0.23
CA PHE A 90 -4.75 -10.37 -1.25
C PHE A 90 -5.67 -10.93 -2.32
N LEU A 91 -5.57 -10.39 -3.53
CA LEU A 91 -6.24 -10.93 -4.71
C LEU A 91 -5.16 -11.49 -5.61
N VAL A 92 -5.35 -12.72 -6.09
CA VAL A 92 -4.59 -13.23 -7.23
C VAL A 92 -5.30 -12.68 -8.45
N ASP A 93 -4.58 -11.88 -9.24
CA ASP A 93 -5.11 -11.26 -10.46
C ASP A 93 -5.47 -12.37 -11.46
N ASP A 94 -6.77 -12.58 -11.68
CA ASP A 94 -7.27 -13.44 -12.76
C ASP A 94 -7.57 -12.53 -13.96
N PRO A 95 -6.86 -12.69 -15.10
CA PRO A 95 -7.02 -11.82 -16.25
C PRO A 95 -8.43 -11.79 -16.86
N ASP A 96 -9.31 -12.73 -16.48
CA ASP A 96 -10.71 -12.79 -16.94
C ASP A 96 -11.71 -12.11 -15.97
N ASP A 97 -11.25 -11.54 -14.84
CA ASP A 97 -12.10 -10.91 -13.81
C ASP A 97 -12.17 -9.37 -13.91
N HIS A 98 -12.98 -8.75 -13.05
CA HIS A 98 -13.12 -7.30 -12.91
C HIS A 98 -11.78 -6.56 -12.86
N GLN A 99 -11.72 -5.38 -13.47
CA GLN A 99 -10.47 -4.61 -13.52
C GLN A 99 -10.16 -4.01 -12.14
N VAL A 100 -9.22 -4.62 -11.41
CA VAL A 100 -8.73 -4.11 -10.12
C VAL A 100 -7.57 -3.15 -10.34
N THR A 101 -7.70 -1.92 -9.83
CA THR A 101 -6.63 -0.91 -9.87
C THR A 101 -6.45 -0.27 -8.49
N TYR A 102 -5.28 0.33 -8.28
CA TYR A 102 -4.96 1.04 -7.05
C TYR A 102 -4.54 2.48 -7.36
N GLU A 103 -5.10 3.42 -6.61
CA GLU A 103 -4.79 4.85 -6.74
C GLU A 103 -4.49 5.48 -5.38
N LEU A 104 -3.69 6.55 -5.37
CA LEU A 104 -3.35 7.29 -4.15
C LEU A 104 -4.31 8.47 -3.94
N ARG A 105 -4.92 8.56 -2.75
CA ARG A 105 -5.91 9.59 -2.41
C ARG A 105 -5.57 10.30 -1.10
N CYS A 106 -5.99 11.56 -0.99
CA CYS A 106 -6.03 12.24 0.30
C CYS A 106 -7.19 11.65 1.13
N ARG A 107 -7.11 11.75 2.46
CA ARG A 107 -8.14 11.20 3.37
C ARG A 107 -9.56 11.63 2.99
N ARG A 108 -9.75 12.89 2.58
CA ARG A 108 -11.07 13.43 2.22
C ARG A 108 -11.68 12.70 1.03
N HIS A 109 -10.93 12.49 -0.04
CA HIS A 109 -11.44 11.84 -1.25
C HIS A 109 -11.47 10.32 -1.11
N TRP A 110 -10.56 9.74 -0.31
CA TRP A 110 -10.66 8.34 0.07
C TRP A 110 -11.96 8.07 0.84
N LEU A 111 -12.37 8.92 1.79
CA LEU A 111 -13.65 8.76 2.52
C LEU A 111 -14.89 8.99 1.65
N ALA A 112 -14.77 9.81 0.61
CA ALA A 112 -15.89 10.13 -0.27
C ALA A 112 -16.14 9.06 -1.35
N GLY A 113 -15.14 8.21 -1.64
CA GLY A 113 -15.16 7.30 -2.79
C GLY A 113 -15.15 8.02 -4.14
N ASP A 114 -14.74 9.29 -4.16
CA ASP A 114 -14.73 10.11 -5.36
C ASP A 114 -13.50 9.77 -6.22
N SER A 115 -13.76 9.18 -7.38
CA SER A 115 -12.71 8.82 -8.32
C SER A 115 -12.00 10.04 -8.91
N GLY A 116 -12.60 11.23 -8.82
CA GLY A 116 -12.16 12.43 -9.51
C GLY A 116 -12.32 12.22 -11.00
N GLY A 117 -13.24 12.91 -11.66
CA GLY A 117 -13.71 12.65 -13.03
C GLY A 117 -12.68 12.73 -14.17
N VAL A 118 -11.57 11.98 -14.09
CA VAL A 118 -10.63 11.75 -15.18
C VAL A 118 -11.33 10.83 -16.17
N ALA A 119 -11.74 11.39 -17.30
CA ALA A 119 -12.26 10.64 -18.42
C ALA A 119 -11.30 9.48 -18.74
N ARG A 120 -11.83 8.25 -18.75
CA ARG A 120 -11.10 7.05 -19.20
C ARG A 120 -10.56 7.33 -20.60
N VAL A 121 -9.25 7.53 -20.73
CA VAL A 121 -8.61 7.39 -22.04
C VAL A 121 -8.56 5.89 -22.31
N THR A 122 -9.57 5.38 -23.00
CA THR A 122 -9.53 4.04 -23.56
C THR A 122 -8.47 4.02 -24.67
N ALA A 123 -7.28 3.53 -24.34
CA ALA A 123 -6.30 3.18 -25.35
C ALA A 123 -6.84 1.94 -26.11
N HIS A 124 -7.58 2.16 -27.20
CA HIS A 124 -7.82 1.11 -28.18
C HIS A 124 -6.48 0.75 -28.81
N ALA A 125 -5.88 -0.34 -28.35
CA ALA A 125 -4.82 -1.02 -29.08
C ALA A 125 -5.44 -1.49 -30.41
N SER A 126 -5.18 -0.72 -31.47
CA SER A 126 -5.53 -1.11 -32.82
C SER A 126 -4.64 -2.29 -33.19
N ALA A 127 -5.26 -3.44 -33.48
CA ALA A 127 -4.57 -4.60 -34.01
C ALA A 127 -3.83 -4.20 -35.29
N ILE A 128 -2.51 -4.38 -35.29
CA ILE A 128 -1.70 -4.31 -36.50
C ILE A 128 -1.83 -5.69 -37.14
N GLU A 129 -2.58 -5.76 -38.23
CA GLU A 129 -2.61 -6.91 -39.14
C GLU A 129 -1.20 -7.17 -39.69
N GLY A 130 -0.78 -8.43 -39.64
CA GLY A 130 0.44 -8.95 -40.26
C GLY A 130 0.31 -10.45 -40.46
#